data_AF-A0A838EPN3-F1
#
_entry.id   AF-A0A838EPN3-F1
#
_cell.length_a   1.000
_cell.length_b   1.000
_cell.length_c   1.000
_cell.angle_alpha   90.00
_cell.angle_beta   90.00
_cell.angle_gamma   90.00
#
_symmetry.space_group_name_H-M   'P 1'
#
loop_
_entity.id
_entity.type
_entity.pdbx_description
1 polymer ?
#
loop_
_entity_poly.entity_id
_entity_poly.type
_entity_poly.pdbx_seq_one_letter_code
_entity_poly.pdbx_strand_id
1 'polypeptide(L)'
;MAANTGPLDPANNPAPAPAPAPASPKNQSDPAGTPASRNTGPLDGLWGALGNFFKGSGEPKAKRYKAGTDQVPEKEQSAIEKMRDKLADFDEDYKDIGERLLGAFVQAVGYLGPFLLVIWVGSDLGKYFTPVMDATPAYGLAYTMEGIIAALSVAMGRSFAEVASGKPNYGKTALVVLIWAVLNASSAFGLYLVITHNGNVAPGIEQVSMVIRVCAIALGDLGCAAVLMFKGRSIQKHIESIRKRATAIGELADAQRGIEEADKNAALREQQMKATLKIQEDLSNKIGEAVSMVMQSILEKMEKALKDEGKGKNEGRYGRQ
;
A
#
# COMPACT_ATOMS: atom_id res chain seq x y z
N MET A 1 -48.23 -6.50 64.78
CA MET A 1 -47.32 -5.81 63.84
C MET A 1 -46.81 -6.86 62.86
N ALA A 2 -47.35 -6.90 61.64
CA ALA A 2 -46.94 -7.84 60.60
C ALA A 2 -46.18 -7.08 59.52
N ALA A 3 -44.95 -7.48 59.23
CA ALA A 3 -44.08 -6.85 58.23
C ALA A 3 -44.33 -7.45 56.85
N ASN A 4 -44.66 -6.57 55.91
CA ASN A 4 -44.93 -6.85 54.51
C ASN A 4 -43.61 -7.11 53.77
N THR A 5 -43.43 -8.32 53.23
CA THR A 5 -42.28 -8.72 52.40
C THR A 5 -42.78 -9.07 51.00
N GLY A 6 -43.07 -8.04 50.21
CA GLY A 6 -43.33 -8.18 48.78
C GLY A 6 -42.04 -8.19 47.97
N PRO A 7 -41.95 -8.97 46.88
CA PRO A 7 -40.77 -9.01 46.00
C PRO A 7 -40.61 -7.71 45.20
N LEU A 8 -39.37 -7.26 45.09
CA LEU A 8 -38.97 -6.07 44.32
C LEU A 8 -39.14 -6.36 42.82
N ASP A 9 -39.96 -5.53 42.17
CA ASP A 9 -40.26 -5.59 40.75
C ASP A 9 -39.06 -5.03 39.92
N PRO A 10 -38.37 -5.83 39.09
CA PRO A 10 -37.18 -5.41 38.35
C PRO A 10 -37.46 -4.52 37.13
N ALA A 11 -38.72 -4.15 36.88
CA ALA A 11 -39.14 -3.46 35.67
C ALA A 11 -38.92 -1.93 35.65
N ASN A 12 -38.40 -1.31 36.72
CA ASN A 12 -38.44 0.15 36.86
C ASN A 12 -37.08 0.85 36.95
N ASN A 13 -36.00 0.27 36.41
CA ASN A 13 -34.73 0.97 36.31
C ASN A 13 -34.71 1.84 35.04
N PRO A 14 -34.71 3.19 35.14
CA PRO A 14 -34.59 4.06 33.99
C PRO A 14 -33.23 3.85 33.32
N ALA A 15 -33.23 3.75 31.99
CA ALA A 15 -32.02 3.59 31.19
C ALA A 15 -31.04 4.76 31.46
N PRO A 16 -29.73 4.49 31.63
CA PRO A 16 -28.73 5.53 31.81
C PRO A 16 -28.68 6.43 30.56
N ALA A 17 -28.65 7.74 30.79
CA ALA A 17 -28.59 8.74 29.74
C ALA A 17 -27.35 8.54 28.84
N PRO A 18 -27.45 8.78 27.52
CA PRO A 18 -26.33 8.63 26.61
C PRO A 18 -25.20 9.58 26.96
N ALA A 19 -23.97 9.05 26.94
CA ALA A 19 -22.76 9.81 27.21
C ALA A 19 -22.56 10.95 26.19
N PRO A 20 -22.06 12.13 26.61
CA PRO A 20 -21.83 13.25 25.71
C PRO A 20 -20.76 12.91 24.67
N ALA A 21 -21.04 13.29 23.41
CA ALA A 21 -20.13 13.08 22.28
C ALA A 21 -18.80 13.83 22.47
N PRO A 22 -17.66 13.24 22.06
CA PRO A 22 -16.36 13.89 22.16
C PRO A 22 -16.29 15.13 21.25
N ALA A 23 -15.76 16.22 21.81
CA ALA A 23 -15.59 17.49 21.12
C ALA A 23 -14.58 17.35 19.96
N SER A 24 -14.99 17.80 18.77
CA SER A 24 -14.15 17.86 17.58
C SER A 24 -12.92 18.77 17.80
N PRO A 25 -11.71 18.34 17.40
CA PRO A 25 -10.52 19.18 17.53
C PRO A 25 -10.59 20.38 16.58
N LYS A 26 -10.27 21.55 17.13
CA LYS A 26 -10.15 22.82 16.40
C LYS A 26 -9.02 22.72 15.37
N ASN A 27 -9.39 23.00 14.12
CA ASN A 27 -8.49 23.15 12.98
C ASN A 27 -7.52 24.32 13.23
N GLN A 28 -6.24 24.03 13.41
CA GLN A 28 -5.17 25.00 13.52
C GLN A 28 -4.65 25.29 12.11
N SER A 29 -4.95 26.49 11.61
CA SER A 29 -4.49 27.00 10.32
C SER A 29 -3.03 27.47 10.42
N ASP A 30 -2.13 26.77 9.74
CA ASP A 30 -0.75 27.22 9.52
C ASP A 30 -0.65 28.26 8.38
N PRO A 31 0.27 29.24 8.46
CA PRO A 31 0.44 30.25 7.43
C PRO A 31 1.31 29.72 6.27
N ALA A 32 0.89 30.10 5.06
CA ALA A 32 1.52 29.79 3.79
C ALA A 32 2.92 30.41 3.65
N GLY A 33 3.93 29.55 3.45
CA GLY A 33 5.22 29.92 2.89
C GLY A 33 5.44 29.16 1.58
N THR A 34 5.19 29.79 0.44
CA THR A 34 5.42 29.22 -0.89
C THR A 34 6.92 29.26 -1.22
N PRO A 35 7.60 28.13 -1.50
CA PRO A 35 8.97 28.17 -1.98
C PRO A 35 9.01 28.66 -3.44
N ALA A 36 9.95 29.55 -3.71
CA ALA A 36 10.21 30.11 -5.04
C ALA A 36 10.50 29.00 -6.07
N SER A 37 9.67 28.92 -7.10
CA SER A 37 9.86 28.06 -8.26
C SER A 37 11.05 28.56 -9.08
N ARG A 38 12.14 27.79 -9.06
CA ARG A 38 13.37 28.07 -9.82
C ARG A 38 13.11 27.71 -11.29
N ASN A 39 12.99 28.75 -12.12
CA ASN A 39 12.77 28.65 -13.56
C ASN A 39 14.00 28.03 -14.23
N THR A 40 13.98 26.71 -14.45
CA THR A 40 15.00 25.99 -15.23
C THR A 40 14.50 25.88 -16.67
N GLY A 41 15.34 26.24 -17.63
CA GLY A 41 14.96 26.32 -19.04
C GLY A 41 14.50 24.95 -19.58
N PRO A 42 13.60 24.92 -20.58
CA PRO A 42 12.99 23.69 -21.09
C PRO A 42 13.97 22.69 -21.73
N LEU A 43 15.19 23.10 -22.06
CA LEU A 43 16.22 22.25 -22.67
C LEU A 43 17.19 21.61 -21.66
N ASP A 44 17.39 22.20 -20.48
CA ASP A 44 18.29 21.63 -19.46
C ASP A 44 17.71 20.37 -18.79
N GLY A 45 16.39 20.26 -18.75
CA GLY A 45 15.69 19.08 -18.24
C GLY A 45 15.84 17.85 -19.13
N LEU A 46 16.02 18.03 -20.45
CA LEU A 46 16.06 16.92 -21.40
C LEU A 46 17.36 16.11 -21.28
N TRP A 47 18.50 16.81 -21.17
CA TRP A 47 19.82 16.18 -20.99
C TRP A 47 20.03 15.64 -19.58
N GLY A 48 19.53 16.35 -18.55
CA GLY A 48 19.54 15.86 -17.16
C GLY A 48 18.69 14.60 -16.96
N ALA A 49 17.55 14.50 -17.63
CA ALA A 49 16.69 13.31 -17.59
C ALA A 49 17.30 12.11 -18.33
N LEU A 50 18.04 12.33 -19.42
CA LEU A 50 18.78 11.28 -20.15
C LEU A 50 19.98 10.76 -19.35
N GLY A 51 20.74 11.65 -18.69
CA GLY A 51 21.87 11.29 -17.84
C GLY A 51 21.47 10.49 -16.59
N ASN A 52 20.37 10.86 -15.94
CA ASN A 52 19.83 10.13 -14.79
C ASN A 52 19.14 8.81 -15.16
N PHE A 53 18.87 8.57 -16.45
CA PHE A 53 18.20 7.36 -16.92
C PHE A 53 19.19 6.23 -17.25
N PHE A 54 20.37 6.55 -17.82
CA PHE A 54 21.44 5.56 -18.02
C PHE A 54 22.25 5.28 -16.76
N LYS A 55 22.27 6.21 -15.81
CA LYS A 55 22.80 5.98 -14.47
C LYS A 55 21.72 5.25 -13.67
N GLY A 56 21.68 3.93 -13.85
CA GLY A 56 20.66 3.04 -13.31
C GLY A 56 20.19 3.47 -11.92
N SER A 57 18.88 3.44 -11.73
CA SER A 57 18.14 3.76 -10.50
C SER A 57 18.49 2.81 -9.35
N GLY A 58 19.77 2.76 -8.97
CA GLY A 58 20.20 2.35 -7.65
C GLY A 58 19.75 3.45 -6.71
N GLU A 59 18.48 3.41 -6.32
CA GLU A 59 18.08 4.07 -5.08
C GLU A 59 19.11 3.67 -4.01
N PRO A 60 19.80 4.63 -3.39
CA PRO A 60 20.54 4.30 -2.19
C PRO A 60 19.49 3.76 -1.22
N LYS A 61 19.49 2.45 -0.97
CA LYS A 61 18.69 1.82 0.08
C LYS A 61 18.97 2.64 1.33
N ALA A 62 18.06 3.55 1.66
CA ALA A 62 18.12 4.31 2.88
C ALA A 62 18.13 3.25 3.97
N LYS A 63 19.28 3.09 4.63
CA LYS A 63 19.40 2.26 5.83
C LYS A 63 18.41 2.86 6.80
N ARG A 64 17.21 2.27 6.85
CA ARG A 64 16.18 2.55 7.84
C ARG A 64 16.85 2.25 9.17
N TYR A 65 17.32 3.28 9.84
CA TYR A 65 17.78 3.17 11.22
C TYR A 65 16.57 2.62 11.99
N LYS A 66 16.66 1.35 12.37
CA LYS A 66 15.75 0.75 13.35
C LYS A 66 15.99 1.53 14.64
N ALA A 67 15.15 2.53 14.89
CA ALA A 67 15.02 3.11 16.22
C ALA A 67 14.65 1.94 17.16
N GLY A 68 15.47 1.77 18.19
CA GLY A 68 15.39 0.67 19.14
C GLY A 68 13.97 0.48 19.64
N THR A 69 13.36 -0.61 19.21
CA THR A 69 12.19 -1.17 19.86
C THR A 69 12.75 -2.04 20.97
N ASP A 70 12.40 -1.70 22.21
CA ASP A 70 12.72 -2.48 23.39
C ASP A 70 12.44 -3.96 23.14
N GLN A 71 13.43 -4.79 23.46
CA GLN A 71 13.36 -6.24 23.31
C GLN A 71 12.32 -6.79 24.28
N VAL A 72 11.09 -6.96 23.77
CA VAL A 72 10.12 -7.86 24.38
C VAL A 72 10.67 -9.29 24.18
N PRO A 73 10.75 -10.13 25.24
CA PRO A 73 11.38 -11.43 25.16
C PRO A 73 10.72 -12.33 24.11
N GLU A 74 11.54 -12.73 23.15
CA GLU A 74 11.30 -13.61 22.02
C GLU A 74 11.04 -15.05 22.50
N LYS A 75 9.81 -15.38 22.89
CA LYS A 75 9.38 -16.78 23.06
C LYS A 75 7.97 -16.96 22.50
N GLU A 76 7.87 -17.82 21.48
CA GLU A 76 6.65 -18.39 20.88
C GLU A 76 5.83 -17.54 19.89
N GLN A 77 6.42 -16.54 19.22
CA GLN A 77 5.91 -16.18 17.89
C GLN A 77 6.27 -17.31 16.92
N SER A 78 5.24 -18.12 16.67
CA SER A 78 5.24 -19.47 16.10
C SER A 78 5.98 -19.57 14.77
N ALA A 79 6.66 -20.69 14.55
CA ALA A 79 7.28 -21.06 13.28
C ALA A 79 6.35 -20.91 12.05
N ILE A 80 5.03 -20.86 12.27
CA ILE A 80 3.99 -20.59 11.27
C ILE A 80 4.08 -19.17 10.72
N GLU A 81 4.38 -18.18 11.55
CA GLU A 81 4.51 -16.77 11.15
C GLU A 81 5.79 -16.57 10.32
N LYS A 82 6.89 -17.26 10.71
CA LYS A 82 8.13 -17.34 9.92
C LYS A 82 7.97 -18.07 8.57
N MET A 83 7.05 -19.04 8.46
CA MET A 83 6.78 -19.70 7.17
C MET A 83 5.86 -18.86 6.27
N ARG A 84 4.90 -18.13 6.85
CA ARG A 84 4.02 -17.22 6.11
C ARG A 84 4.77 -16.01 5.55
N ASP A 85 5.70 -15.44 6.31
CA ASP A 85 6.60 -14.38 5.82
C ASP A 85 7.49 -14.89 4.68
N LYS A 86 8.04 -16.10 4.79
CA LYS A 86 8.85 -16.68 3.70
C LYS A 86 8.04 -16.99 2.44
N LEU A 87 6.78 -17.41 2.57
CA LEU A 87 5.90 -17.65 1.43
C LEU A 87 5.43 -16.35 0.77
N ALA A 88 5.22 -15.29 1.55
CA ALA A 88 4.94 -13.96 1.03
C ALA A 88 6.15 -13.37 0.30
N ASP A 89 7.36 -13.54 0.84
CA ASP A 89 8.62 -13.08 0.22
C ASP A 89 8.90 -13.81 -1.12
N PHE A 90 8.61 -15.11 -1.22
CA PHE A 90 8.90 -15.88 -2.44
C PHE A 90 7.98 -15.53 -3.62
N ASP A 91 6.71 -15.20 -3.38
CA ASP A 91 5.76 -14.84 -4.45
C ASP A 91 5.87 -13.36 -4.85
N GLU A 92 6.31 -12.48 -3.92
CA GLU A 92 6.60 -11.08 -4.25
C GLU A 92 7.83 -10.93 -5.16
N ASP A 93 8.92 -11.68 -4.92
CA ASP A 93 10.18 -11.49 -5.67
C ASP A 93 10.07 -11.90 -7.16
N TYR A 94 9.38 -12.98 -7.50
CA TYR A 94 9.25 -13.41 -8.90
C TYR A 94 8.29 -12.54 -9.71
N LYS A 95 7.22 -12.05 -9.07
CA LYS A 95 6.27 -11.14 -9.70
C LYS A 95 6.93 -9.81 -10.04
N ASP A 96 7.80 -9.32 -9.17
CA ASP A 96 8.49 -8.05 -9.35
C ASP A 96 9.55 -8.12 -10.46
N ILE A 97 10.26 -9.25 -10.62
CA ILE A 97 11.21 -9.47 -11.73
C ILE A 97 10.49 -9.55 -13.08
N GLY A 98 9.37 -10.30 -13.15
CA GLY A 98 8.58 -10.42 -14.37
C GLY A 98 7.99 -9.09 -14.83
N GLU A 99 7.41 -8.32 -13.90
CA GLU A 99 6.88 -6.97 -14.19
C GLU A 99 7.99 -6.00 -14.60
N ARG A 100 9.18 -6.06 -13.98
CA ARG A 100 10.35 -5.27 -14.41
C ARG A 100 10.83 -5.64 -15.80
N LEU A 101 10.96 -6.93 -16.10
CA LEU A 101 11.44 -7.39 -17.41
C LEU A 101 10.45 -7.02 -18.52
N LEU A 102 9.16 -7.25 -18.28
CA LEU A 102 8.10 -6.84 -19.21
C LEU A 102 8.09 -5.32 -19.37
N GLY A 103 8.20 -4.56 -18.27
CA GLY A 103 8.28 -3.11 -18.29
C GLY A 103 9.51 -2.55 -19.01
N ALA A 104 10.63 -3.27 -18.96
CA ALA A 104 11.85 -2.95 -19.70
C ALA A 104 11.72 -3.29 -21.19
N PHE A 105 11.12 -4.44 -21.52
CA PHE A 105 10.86 -4.84 -22.90
C PHE A 105 9.90 -3.88 -23.59
N VAL A 106 8.76 -3.58 -22.95
CA VAL A 106 7.77 -2.61 -23.41
C VAL A 106 8.40 -1.24 -23.62
N GLN A 107 9.33 -0.84 -22.74
CA GLN A 107 10.08 0.38 -22.90
C GLN A 107 11.04 0.32 -24.09
N ALA A 108 11.82 -0.75 -24.23
CA ALA A 108 12.72 -0.93 -25.36
C ALA A 108 11.96 -0.87 -26.68
N VAL A 109 10.81 -1.54 -26.79
CA VAL A 109 9.96 -1.50 -27.99
C VAL A 109 9.36 -0.11 -28.20
N GLY A 110 8.87 0.57 -27.16
CA GLY A 110 8.30 1.91 -27.30
C GLY A 110 9.31 2.99 -27.70
N TYR A 111 10.58 2.83 -27.32
CA TYR A 111 11.66 3.77 -27.69
C TYR A 111 12.38 3.39 -28.98
N LEU A 112 12.71 2.12 -29.19
CA LEU A 112 13.44 1.66 -30.38
C LEU A 112 12.52 1.38 -31.56
N GLY A 113 11.28 0.97 -31.30
CA GLY A 113 10.29 0.62 -32.32
C GLY A 113 10.10 1.69 -33.39
N PRO A 114 9.84 2.96 -33.01
CA PRO A 114 9.73 4.05 -33.99
C PRO A 114 10.97 4.21 -34.86
N PHE A 115 12.19 4.07 -34.31
CA PHE A 115 13.42 4.19 -35.11
C PHE A 115 13.69 2.96 -35.99
N LEU A 116 13.30 1.76 -35.56
CA LEU A 116 13.34 0.58 -36.42
C LEU A 116 12.38 0.73 -37.60
N LEU A 117 11.20 1.34 -37.36
CA LEU A 117 10.28 1.72 -38.44
C LEU A 117 10.90 2.76 -39.36
N VAL A 118 11.63 3.76 -38.86
CA VAL A 118 12.36 4.74 -39.70
C VAL A 118 13.33 4.04 -40.66
N ILE A 119 14.09 3.05 -40.18
CA ILE A 119 15.03 2.31 -41.04
C ILE A 119 14.26 1.55 -42.13
N TRP A 120 13.18 0.87 -41.75
CA TRP A 120 12.40 0.08 -42.69
C TRP A 120 11.66 0.95 -43.71
N VAL A 121 10.89 1.94 -43.25
CA VAL A 121 10.07 2.84 -44.08
C VAL A 121 10.96 3.80 -44.86
N GLY A 122 12.00 4.37 -44.25
CA GLY A 122 12.92 5.29 -44.91
C GLY A 122 13.64 4.65 -46.11
N SER A 123 13.96 3.35 -46.01
CA SER A 123 14.52 2.58 -47.14
C SER A 123 13.53 2.39 -48.30
N ASP A 124 12.24 2.43 -48.01
CA ASP A 124 11.18 2.28 -49.02
C ASP A 124 10.82 3.64 -49.63
N LEU A 125 10.64 4.66 -48.79
CA LEU A 125 10.45 6.07 -49.15
C LEU A 125 11.53 6.58 -50.10
N GLY A 126 12.80 6.29 -49.82
CA GLY A 126 13.92 6.78 -50.64
C GLY A 126 13.83 6.36 -52.10
N LYS A 127 13.28 5.16 -52.38
CA LYS A 127 13.06 4.67 -53.76
C LYS A 127 12.06 5.52 -54.54
N TYR A 128 11.12 6.15 -53.85
CA TYR A 128 10.13 7.05 -54.48
C TYR A 128 10.71 8.43 -54.78
N PHE A 129 11.74 8.86 -54.04
CA PHE A 129 12.44 10.13 -54.29
C PHE A 129 13.57 10.00 -55.31
N THR A 130 14.16 8.82 -55.50
CA THR A 130 15.26 8.62 -56.48
C THR A 130 14.96 8.99 -57.94
N PRO A 131 13.71 9.01 -58.45
CA PRO A 131 13.43 9.53 -59.79
C PRO A 131 13.54 11.05 -59.90
N VAL A 132 13.43 11.78 -58.80
CA VAL A 132 13.38 13.26 -58.77
C VAL A 132 14.72 13.86 -58.34
N MET A 133 15.50 13.12 -57.54
CA MET A 133 16.82 13.54 -57.04
C MET A 133 17.77 12.35 -56.97
N ASP A 134 19.08 12.61 -56.90
CA ASP A 134 20.08 11.54 -56.74
C ASP A 134 19.78 10.64 -55.53
N ALA A 135 20.20 9.38 -55.62
CA ALA A 135 19.91 8.37 -54.61
C ALA A 135 20.33 8.82 -53.20
N THR A 136 21.57 9.28 -53.03
CA THR A 136 22.10 9.68 -51.72
C THR A 136 21.26 10.75 -51.01
N PRO A 137 20.96 11.92 -51.61
CA PRO A 137 20.09 12.91 -50.98
C PRO A 137 18.64 12.44 -50.82
N ALA A 138 18.10 11.61 -51.72
CA ALA A 138 16.76 11.03 -51.59
C ALA A 138 16.61 10.19 -50.32
N TYR A 139 17.51 9.22 -50.10
CA TYR A 139 17.48 8.41 -48.88
C TYR A 139 17.78 9.24 -47.64
N GLY A 140 18.72 10.19 -47.73
CA GLY A 140 19.05 11.09 -46.61
C GLY A 140 17.87 11.94 -46.15
N LEU A 141 17.11 12.50 -47.08
CA LEU A 141 15.90 13.28 -46.79
C LEU A 141 14.79 12.39 -46.22
N ALA A 142 14.58 11.20 -46.78
CA ALA A 142 13.60 10.24 -46.28
C ALA A 142 13.88 9.85 -44.82
N TYR A 143 15.11 9.43 -44.51
CA TYR A 143 15.48 9.04 -43.14
C TYR A 143 15.40 10.19 -42.15
N THR A 144 15.74 11.42 -42.56
CA THR A 144 15.68 12.59 -41.67
C THR A 144 14.24 12.99 -41.36
N MET A 145 13.35 13.01 -42.35
CA MET A 145 11.92 13.31 -42.15
C MET A 145 11.26 12.27 -41.25
N GLU A 146 11.45 10.98 -41.54
CA GLU A 146 10.92 9.90 -40.71
C GLU A 146 11.54 9.89 -39.30
N GLY A 147 12.83 10.20 -39.18
CA GLY A 147 13.51 10.34 -37.90
C GLY A 147 12.92 11.44 -37.00
N ILE A 148 12.51 12.57 -37.59
CA ILE A 148 11.81 13.65 -36.86
C ILE A 148 10.45 13.17 -36.37
N ILE A 149 9.68 12.48 -37.22
CA ILE A 149 8.37 11.93 -36.86
C ILE A 149 8.51 10.93 -35.72
N ALA A 150 9.46 9.99 -35.81
CA ALA A 150 9.73 9.02 -34.75
C ALA A 150 10.13 9.68 -33.42
N ALA A 151 10.99 10.70 -33.46
CA ALA A 151 11.36 11.46 -32.27
C ALA A 151 10.15 12.16 -31.63
N LEU A 152 9.24 12.70 -32.44
CA LEU A 152 7.99 13.30 -31.98
C LEU A 152 7.00 12.26 -31.45
N SER A 153 6.90 11.09 -32.05
CA SER A 153 6.08 9.97 -31.55
C SER A 153 6.54 9.54 -30.14
N VAL A 154 7.85 9.48 -29.91
CA VAL A 154 8.41 9.23 -28.57
C VAL A 154 8.11 10.39 -27.62
N ALA A 155 8.29 11.64 -28.05
CA ALA A 155 7.98 12.82 -27.23
C ALA A 155 6.50 12.88 -26.85
N MET A 156 5.60 12.50 -27.77
CA MET A 156 4.17 12.38 -27.56
C MET A 156 3.84 11.28 -26.55
N GLY A 157 4.44 10.10 -26.68
CA GLY A 157 4.29 9.03 -25.68
C GLY A 157 4.72 9.47 -24.27
N ARG A 158 5.80 10.25 -24.17
CA ARG A 158 6.27 10.82 -22.89
C ARG A 158 5.33 11.87 -22.33
N SER A 159 4.81 12.77 -23.16
CA SER A 159 3.86 13.79 -22.71
C SER A 159 2.54 13.16 -22.23
N PHE A 160 2.05 12.12 -22.91
CA PHE A 160 0.91 11.33 -22.43
C PHE A 160 1.19 10.61 -21.12
N ALA A 161 2.40 10.07 -20.92
CA ALA A 161 2.78 9.47 -19.65
C ALA A 161 2.80 10.51 -18.50
N GLU A 162 3.23 11.75 -18.76
CA GLU A 162 3.16 12.84 -17.79
C GLU A 162 1.73 13.23 -17.45
N VAL A 163 0.85 13.34 -18.45
CA VAL A 163 -0.58 13.61 -18.22
C VAL A 163 -1.22 12.47 -17.42
N ALA A 164 -0.91 11.22 -17.77
CA ALA A 164 -1.38 10.05 -17.05
C ALA A 164 -0.88 10.03 -15.60
N SER A 165 0.26 10.65 -15.29
CA SER A 165 0.76 10.79 -13.91
C SER A 165 0.00 11.83 -13.07
N GLY A 166 -0.94 12.58 -13.67
CA GLY A 166 -1.75 13.59 -12.99
C GLY A 166 -1.14 15.00 -12.99
N LYS A 167 -0.04 15.22 -13.72
CA LYS A 167 0.52 16.58 -13.90
C LYS A 167 -0.38 17.38 -14.85
N PRO A 168 -0.78 18.63 -14.51
CA PRO A 168 -1.70 19.43 -15.32
C PRO A 168 -1.02 20.07 -16.54
N ASN A 169 -0.38 19.27 -17.39
CA ASN A 169 0.34 19.70 -18.59
C ASN A 169 -0.44 19.41 -19.89
N TYR A 170 -1.77 19.51 -19.85
CA TYR A 170 -2.64 19.20 -20.99
C TYR A 170 -2.33 20.08 -22.21
N GLY A 171 -2.05 21.37 -22.01
CA GLY A 171 -1.74 22.29 -23.11
C GLY A 171 -0.47 21.92 -23.88
N LYS A 172 0.61 21.53 -23.17
CA LYS A 172 1.86 21.08 -23.82
C LYS A 172 1.66 19.78 -24.58
N THR A 173 0.90 18.85 -24.00
CA THR A 173 0.59 17.56 -24.63
C THR A 173 -0.24 17.76 -25.90
N ALA A 174 -1.28 18.59 -25.84
CA ALA A 174 -2.10 18.93 -27.00
C ALA A 174 -1.28 19.57 -28.12
N LEU A 175 -0.34 20.46 -27.78
CA LEU A 175 0.56 21.08 -28.76
C LEU A 175 1.50 20.06 -29.42
N VAL A 176 2.06 19.12 -28.65
CA VAL A 176 2.91 18.03 -29.21
C VAL A 176 2.10 17.13 -30.14
N VAL A 177 0.87 16.75 -29.74
CA VAL A 177 -0.03 15.93 -30.57
C VAL A 177 -0.41 16.67 -31.85
N LEU A 178 -0.67 17.98 -31.78
CA LEU A 178 -0.99 18.79 -32.94
C LEU A 178 0.19 18.88 -33.91
N ILE A 179 1.40 19.16 -33.41
CA ILE A 179 2.61 19.19 -34.25
C ILE A 179 2.84 17.83 -34.91
N TRP A 180 2.71 16.75 -34.14
CA TRP A 180 2.82 15.38 -34.66
C TRP A 180 1.79 15.10 -35.76
N ALA A 181 0.52 15.46 -35.54
CA ALA A 181 -0.55 15.24 -36.51
C ALA A 181 -0.33 16.03 -37.81
N VAL A 182 0.11 17.29 -37.71
CA VAL A 182 0.43 18.13 -38.88
C VAL A 182 1.61 17.55 -39.67
N LEU A 183 2.65 17.08 -39.00
CA LEU A 183 3.81 16.48 -39.67
C LEU A 183 3.47 15.14 -40.31
N ASN A 184 2.67 14.30 -39.64
CA ASN A 184 2.20 13.03 -40.19
C ASN A 184 1.32 13.27 -41.43
N ALA A 185 0.37 14.21 -41.35
CA ALA A 185 -0.45 14.62 -42.49
C ALA A 185 0.39 15.21 -43.65
N SER A 186 1.42 16.00 -43.33
CA SER A 186 2.32 16.58 -44.32
C SER A 186 3.18 15.51 -44.99
N SER A 187 3.64 14.49 -44.25
CA SER A 187 4.37 13.34 -44.81
C SER A 187 3.47 12.54 -45.76
N ALA A 188 2.25 12.22 -45.33
CA ALA A 188 1.26 11.53 -46.16
C ALA A 188 0.94 12.30 -47.46
N PHE A 189 0.77 13.63 -47.34
CA PHE A 189 0.52 14.50 -48.48
C PHE A 189 1.74 14.61 -49.41
N GLY A 190 2.95 14.68 -48.87
CA GLY A 190 4.19 14.66 -49.65
C GLY A 190 4.32 13.38 -50.48
N LEU A 191 4.01 12.22 -49.86
CA LEU A 191 3.98 10.93 -50.55
C LEU A 191 2.96 10.94 -51.69
N TYR A 192 1.75 11.43 -51.41
CA TYR A 192 0.68 11.54 -52.39
C TYR A 192 1.11 12.39 -53.60
N LEU A 193 1.73 13.54 -53.36
CA LEU A 193 2.22 14.41 -54.43
C LEU A 193 3.27 13.73 -55.31
N VAL A 194 4.28 13.09 -54.71
CA VAL A 194 5.35 12.39 -55.44
C VAL A 194 4.78 11.34 -56.38
N ILE A 195 3.76 10.61 -55.95
CA ILE A 195 3.10 9.57 -56.75
C ILE A 195 2.33 10.21 -57.92
N THR A 196 1.52 11.23 -57.64
CA THR A 196 0.70 11.88 -58.67
C THR A 196 1.53 12.57 -59.74
N HIS A 197 2.72 13.07 -59.40
CA HIS A 197 3.60 13.79 -60.34
C HIS A 197 4.52 12.88 -61.16
N ASN A 198 4.93 11.71 -60.65
CA ASN A 198 5.87 10.83 -61.34
C ASN A 198 5.25 9.97 -62.46
N GLY A 199 3.95 10.11 -62.76
CA GLY A 199 3.29 9.48 -63.92
C GLY A 199 3.22 7.94 -63.90
N ASN A 200 3.92 7.27 -62.99
CA ASN A 200 3.96 5.83 -62.77
C ASN A 200 2.78 5.35 -61.91
N VAL A 201 1.57 5.86 -62.16
CA VAL A 201 0.38 5.38 -61.47
C VAL A 201 -0.02 4.04 -62.08
N ALA A 202 0.54 2.94 -61.59
CA ALA A 202 -0.03 1.63 -61.86
C ALA A 202 -1.46 1.61 -61.28
N PRO A 203 -2.47 1.19 -62.05
CA PRO A 203 -3.87 1.39 -61.68
C PRO A 203 -4.28 0.59 -60.42
N GLY A 204 -4.86 1.31 -59.46
CA GLY A 204 -5.73 0.81 -58.38
C GLY A 204 -5.05 0.18 -57.17
N ILE A 205 -4.25 -0.87 -57.36
CA ILE A 205 -3.78 -1.71 -56.24
C ILE A 205 -2.56 -1.09 -55.52
N GLU A 206 -1.63 -0.49 -56.25
CA GLU A 206 -0.43 0.13 -55.67
C GLU A 206 -0.78 1.38 -54.84
N GLN A 207 -1.75 2.16 -55.29
CA GLN A 207 -2.23 3.35 -54.58
C GLN A 207 -2.89 2.97 -53.25
N VAL A 208 -3.72 1.92 -53.24
CA VAL A 208 -4.34 1.40 -52.00
C VAL A 208 -3.29 0.83 -51.06
N SER A 209 -2.32 0.06 -51.57
CA SER A 209 -1.20 -0.47 -50.76
C SER A 209 -0.42 0.65 -50.06
N MET A 210 -0.17 1.79 -50.73
CA MET A 210 0.53 2.92 -50.11
C MET A 210 -0.29 3.64 -49.04
N VAL A 211 -1.59 3.86 -49.27
CA VAL A 211 -2.46 4.44 -48.23
C VAL A 211 -2.49 3.54 -47.00
N ILE A 212 -2.61 2.22 -47.19
CA ILE A 212 -2.55 1.24 -46.10
C ILE A 212 -1.22 1.32 -45.36
N ARG A 213 -0.09 1.49 -46.06
CA ARG A 213 1.23 1.66 -45.43
C ARG A 213 1.30 2.91 -44.57
N VAL A 214 0.89 4.07 -45.09
CA VAL A 214 0.88 5.33 -44.32
C VAL A 214 -0.01 5.21 -43.08
N CYS A 215 -1.20 4.62 -43.23
CA CYS A 215 -2.09 4.34 -42.10
C CYS A 215 -1.47 3.36 -41.11
N ALA A 216 -0.81 2.29 -41.57
CA ALA A 216 -0.17 1.30 -40.71
C ALA A 216 0.99 1.90 -39.90
N ILE A 217 1.76 2.81 -40.51
CA ILE A 217 2.85 3.53 -39.82
C ILE A 217 2.27 4.47 -38.77
N ALA A 218 1.26 5.28 -39.13
CA ALA A 218 0.58 6.16 -38.19
C ALA A 218 -0.03 5.38 -37.01
N LEU A 219 -0.65 4.21 -37.28
CA LEU A 219 -1.17 3.32 -36.25
C LEU A 219 -0.06 2.67 -35.42
N GLY A 220 1.07 2.32 -36.03
CA GLY A 220 2.25 1.80 -35.35
C GLY A 220 2.84 2.82 -34.37
N ASP A 221 2.97 4.08 -34.80
CA ASP A 221 3.41 5.21 -33.98
C ASP A 221 2.44 5.50 -32.84
N LEU A 222 1.13 5.51 -33.13
CA LEU A 222 0.09 5.70 -32.14
C LEU A 222 0.05 4.53 -31.14
N GLY A 223 0.29 3.31 -31.62
CA GLY A 223 0.47 2.12 -30.81
C GLY A 223 1.68 2.23 -29.87
N CYS A 224 2.83 2.66 -30.38
CA CYS A 224 4.04 2.89 -29.56
C CYS A 224 3.80 3.97 -28.50
N ALA A 225 3.15 5.07 -28.87
CA ALA A 225 2.79 6.14 -27.94
C ALA A 225 1.78 5.67 -26.87
N ALA A 226 0.78 4.88 -27.26
CA ALA A 226 -0.20 4.29 -26.35
C ALA A 226 0.47 3.31 -25.37
N VAL A 227 1.41 2.49 -25.85
CA VAL A 227 2.21 1.60 -25.01
C VAL A 227 2.99 2.38 -23.94
N LEU A 228 3.60 3.51 -24.29
CA LEU A 228 4.27 4.40 -23.34
C LEU A 228 3.28 5.04 -22.33
N MET A 229 2.05 5.33 -22.76
CA MET A 229 1.00 5.85 -21.89
C MET A 229 0.58 4.85 -20.79
N PHE A 230 0.51 3.55 -21.10
CA PHE A 230 0.15 2.53 -20.12
C PHE A 230 1.17 2.41 -18.98
N LYS A 231 2.45 2.71 -19.23
CA LYS A 231 3.47 2.77 -18.18
C LYS A 231 3.19 3.84 -17.13
N GLY A 232 2.67 5.01 -17.55
CA GLY A 232 2.27 6.07 -16.62
C GLY A 232 1.18 5.63 -15.62
N ARG A 233 0.24 4.79 -16.07
CA ARG A 233 -0.79 4.20 -15.20
C ARG A 233 -0.24 3.12 -14.26
N SER A 234 0.80 2.39 -14.64
CA SER A 234 1.41 1.37 -13.76
C SER A 234 2.01 2.02 -12.50
N ILE A 235 2.60 3.22 -12.64
CA ILE A 235 3.15 3.97 -11.49
C ILE A 235 2.03 4.45 -10.57
N GLN A 236 0.92 4.96 -11.12
CA GLN A 236 -0.24 5.32 -10.30
C GLN A 236 -0.83 4.12 -9.57
N LYS A 237 -0.95 2.96 -10.25
CA LYS A 237 -1.36 1.72 -9.60
C LYS A 237 -0.39 1.29 -8.50
N HIS A 238 0.90 1.48 -8.69
CA HIS A 238 1.91 1.19 -7.67
C HIS A 238 1.81 2.13 -6.46
N ILE A 239 1.54 3.42 -6.68
CA ILE A 239 1.26 4.37 -5.60
C ILE A 239 -0.03 4.00 -4.87
N GLU A 240 -1.07 3.60 -5.61
CA GLU A 240 -2.33 3.14 -5.03
C GLU A 240 -2.15 1.83 -4.24
N SER A 241 -1.32 0.91 -4.72
CA SER A 241 -0.99 -0.32 -3.99
C SER A 241 -0.17 -0.03 -2.74
N ILE A 242 0.80 0.90 -2.79
CA ILE A 242 1.54 1.36 -1.60
C ILE A 242 0.58 2.01 -0.61
N ARG A 243 -0.36 2.84 -1.06
CA ARG A 243 -1.34 3.47 -0.19
C ARG A 243 -2.26 2.43 0.46
N LYS A 244 -2.75 1.45 -0.30
CA LYS A 244 -3.54 0.33 0.22
C LYS A 244 -2.75 -0.52 1.21
N ARG A 245 -1.47 -0.78 0.95
CA ARG A 245 -0.56 -1.47 1.90
C ARG A 245 -0.37 -0.64 3.17
N ALA A 246 -0.17 0.67 3.06
CA ALA A 246 -0.04 1.55 4.22
C ALA A 246 -1.32 1.59 5.07
N THR A 247 -2.50 1.64 4.42
CA THR A 247 -3.80 1.52 5.11
C THR A 247 -3.96 0.17 5.79
N ALA A 248 -3.63 -0.94 5.09
CA ALA A 248 -3.70 -2.28 5.67
C ALA A 248 -2.73 -2.47 6.84
N ILE A 249 -1.54 -1.87 6.80
CA ILE A 249 -0.59 -1.87 7.94
C ILE A 249 -1.17 -1.06 9.11
N GLY A 250 -1.83 0.07 8.84
CA GLY A 250 -2.54 0.84 9.87
C GLY A 250 -3.64 0.02 10.53
N GLU A 251 -4.50 -0.63 9.74
CA GLU A 251 -5.57 -1.50 10.23
C GLU A 251 -5.02 -2.71 11.01
N LEU A 252 -3.91 -3.30 10.56
CA LEU A 252 -3.22 -4.39 11.26
C LEU A 252 -2.64 -3.92 12.60
N ALA A 253 -2.04 -2.73 12.65
CA ALA A 253 -1.51 -2.16 13.88
C ALA A 253 -2.63 -1.87 14.89
N ASP A 254 -3.77 -1.37 14.43
CA ASP A 254 -4.96 -1.16 15.27
C ASP A 254 -5.52 -2.50 15.79
N ALA A 255 -5.56 -3.53 14.94
CA ALA A 255 -5.99 -4.87 15.34
C ALA A 255 -5.04 -5.51 16.36
N GLN A 256 -3.72 -5.37 16.18
CA GLN A 256 -2.72 -5.85 17.15
C GLN A 256 -2.86 -5.14 18.50
N ARG A 257 -3.12 -3.84 18.50
CA ARG A 257 -3.36 -3.09 19.72
C ARG A 257 -4.62 -3.58 20.46
N GLY A 258 -5.68 -3.92 19.73
CA GLY A 258 -6.88 -4.53 20.29
C GLY A 258 -6.62 -5.92 20.90
N ILE A 259 -5.78 -6.73 20.28
CA ILE A 259 -5.39 -8.04 20.83
C ILE A 259 -4.53 -7.87 22.09
N GLU A 260 -3.56 -6.95 22.08
CA GLU A 260 -2.72 -6.70 23.26
C GLU A 260 -3.53 -6.17 24.45
N GLU A 261 -4.53 -5.31 24.19
CA GLU A 261 -5.47 -4.86 25.22
C GLU A 261 -6.35 -5.99 25.74
N ALA A 262 -6.82 -6.88 24.87
CA ALA A 262 -7.57 -8.07 25.27
C ALA A 262 -6.73 -9.02 26.13
N ASP A 263 -5.46 -9.25 25.76
CA ASP A 263 -4.53 -10.09 26.52
C ASP A 263 -4.17 -9.46 27.87
N LYS A 264 -3.93 -8.14 27.92
CA LYS A 264 -3.71 -7.43 29.20
C LYS A 264 -4.94 -7.50 30.11
N ASN A 265 -6.13 -7.40 29.54
CA ASN A 265 -7.38 -7.49 30.31
C ASN A 265 -7.66 -8.93 30.78
N ALA A 266 -7.33 -9.93 29.97
CA ALA A 266 -7.37 -11.33 30.36
C ALA A 266 -6.38 -11.63 31.49
N ALA A 267 -5.14 -11.14 31.39
CA ALA A 267 -4.13 -11.30 32.44
C ALA A 267 -4.54 -10.60 33.75
N LEU A 268 -5.14 -9.40 33.68
CA LEU A 268 -5.70 -8.71 34.85
C LEU A 268 -6.83 -9.51 35.50
N ARG A 269 -7.74 -10.08 34.71
CA ARG A 269 -8.79 -10.97 35.22
C ARG A 269 -8.22 -12.20 35.89
N GLU A 270 -7.19 -12.80 35.31
CA GLU A 270 -6.54 -13.98 35.91
C GLU A 270 -5.84 -13.63 37.23
N GLN A 271 -5.21 -12.45 37.32
CA GLN A 271 -4.64 -11.95 38.58
C GLN A 271 -5.72 -11.66 39.64
N GLN A 272 -6.84 -11.05 39.26
CA GLN A 272 -7.96 -10.81 40.16
C GLN A 272 -8.57 -12.12 40.66
N MET A 273 -8.69 -13.12 39.78
CA MET A 273 -9.20 -14.44 40.15
C MET A 273 -8.23 -15.16 41.10
N LYS A 274 -6.91 -15.11 40.84
CA LYS A 274 -5.89 -15.64 41.76
C LYS A 274 -5.90 -14.93 43.12
N ALA A 275 -6.06 -13.60 43.14
CA ALA A 275 -6.17 -12.84 44.38
C ALA A 275 -7.45 -13.22 45.16
N THR A 276 -8.56 -13.40 44.46
CA THR A 276 -9.83 -13.84 45.06
C THR A 276 -9.73 -15.25 45.64
N LEU A 277 -9.07 -16.18 44.93
CA LEU A 277 -8.82 -17.53 45.43
C LEU A 277 -7.92 -17.51 46.68
N LYS A 278 -6.85 -16.70 46.68
CA LYS A 278 -6.00 -16.53 47.88
C LYS A 278 -6.77 -15.96 49.07
N ILE A 279 -7.66 -15.00 48.85
CA ILE A 279 -8.52 -14.44 49.90
C ILE A 279 -9.45 -15.52 50.46
N GLN A 280 -10.03 -16.36 49.60
CA GLN A 280 -10.88 -17.48 50.04
C GLN A 280 -10.09 -18.53 50.82
N GLU A 281 -8.88 -18.85 50.41
CA GLU A 281 -7.99 -19.79 51.10
C GLU A 281 -7.59 -19.26 52.48
N ASP A 282 -7.21 -17.97 52.58
CA ASP A 282 -6.87 -17.32 53.86
C ASP A 282 -8.08 -17.20 54.80
N LEU A 283 -9.27 -16.92 54.26
CA LEU A 283 -10.53 -16.96 55.01
C LEU A 283 -10.83 -18.38 55.52
N SER A 284 -10.66 -19.40 54.69
CA SER A 284 -10.88 -20.79 55.08
C SER A 284 -9.93 -21.22 56.20
N ASN A 285 -8.65 -20.84 56.11
CA ASN A 285 -7.66 -21.10 57.16
C ASN A 285 -8.00 -20.39 58.47
N LYS A 286 -8.36 -19.10 58.44
CA LYS A 286 -8.76 -18.33 59.64
C LYS A 286 -10.04 -18.86 60.27
N ILE A 287 -11.02 -19.27 59.46
CA ILE A 287 -12.23 -19.92 59.96
C ILE A 287 -11.86 -21.27 60.61
N GLY A 288 -10.96 -22.05 60.00
CA GLY A 288 -10.45 -23.29 60.58
C GLY A 288 -9.79 -23.10 61.95
N GLU A 289 -8.93 -22.09 62.09
CA GLU A 289 -8.31 -21.72 63.37
C GLU A 289 -9.34 -21.27 64.41
N ALA A 290 -10.29 -20.41 64.03
CA ALA A 290 -11.34 -19.94 64.92
C ALA A 290 -12.24 -21.10 65.40
N VAL A 291 -12.62 -22.01 64.50
CA VAL A 291 -13.38 -23.21 64.85
C VAL A 291 -12.58 -24.12 65.78
N SER A 292 -11.28 -24.33 65.51
CA SER A 292 -10.40 -25.10 66.39
C SER A 292 -10.33 -24.48 67.80
N MET A 293 -10.20 -23.16 67.89
CA MET A 293 -10.17 -22.44 69.17
C MET A 293 -11.49 -22.56 69.93
N VAL A 294 -12.63 -22.45 69.24
CA VAL A 294 -13.96 -22.67 69.82
C VAL A 294 -14.10 -24.11 70.31
N MET A 295 -13.68 -25.09 69.51
CA MET A 295 -13.77 -26.51 69.84
C MET A 295 -12.89 -26.87 71.04
N GLN A 296 -11.69 -26.29 71.15
CA GLN A 296 -10.86 -26.37 72.35
C GLN A 296 -11.54 -25.74 73.57
N SER A 297 -12.18 -24.57 73.42
CA SER A 297 -12.91 -23.95 74.54
C SER A 297 -14.11 -24.78 75.02
N ILE A 298 -14.79 -25.49 74.10
CA ILE A 298 -15.89 -26.40 74.41
C ILE A 298 -15.35 -27.63 75.13
N LEU A 299 -14.26 -28.22 74.64
CA LEU A 299 -13.60 -29.37 75.27
C LEU A 299 -13.10 -29.01 76.68
N GLU A 300 -12.47 -27.85 76.87
CA GLU A 300 -12.05 -27.37 78.19
C GLU A 300 -13.24 -27.15 79.13
N LYS A 301 -14.33 -26.55 78.65
CA LYS A 301 -15.55 -26.37 79.45
C LYS A 301 -16.19 -27.70 79.81
N MET A 302 -16.21 -28.68 78.89
CA MET A 302 -16.67 -30.05 79.17
C MET A 302 -15.76 -30.76 80.17
N GLU A 303 -14.44 -30.68 80.02
CA GLU A 303 -13.49 -31.30 80.95
C GLU A 303 -13.61 -30.68 82.35
N LYS A 304 -13.79 -29.36 82.43
CA LYS A 304 -14.00 -28.65 83.70
C LYS A 304 -15.32 -29.05 84.36
N ALA A 305 -16.41 -29.17 83.59
CA ALA A 305 -17.70 -29.65 84.10
C ALA A 305 -17.61 -31.10 84.61
N LEU A 306 -16.91 -31.98 83.89
CA LEU A 306 -16.67 -33.38 84.31
C LEU A 306 -15.81 -33.48 85.57
N LYS A 307 -14.79 -32.61 85.72
CA LYS A 307 -13.94 -32.57 86.93
C LYS A 307 -14.67 -31.99 88.15
N ASP A 308 -15.54 -30.99 87.97
CA ASP A 308 -16.33 -30.43 89.07
C ASP A 308 -17.39 -31.42 89.58
N GLU A 309 -17.99 -32.24 88.72
CA GLU A 309 -18.88 -33.34 89.16
C GLU A 309 -18.14 -34.46 89.92
N GLY A 310 -16.84 -34.64 89.67
CA GLY A 310 -16.00 -35.61 90.40
C GLY A 310 -15.56 -35.17 91.80
N LYS A 311 -15.47 -33.85 92.06
CA LYS A 311 -15.02 -33.31 93.35
C LYS A 311 -16.15 -33.09 94.37
N GLY A 312 -17.41 -32.98 93.93
CA GLY A 312 -18.55 -32.72 94.82
C GLY A 312 -19.05 -33.89 95.67
N LYS A 313 -18.50 -35.11 95.52
CA LYS A 313 -19.02 -36.32 96.22
C LYS A 313 -18.20 -36.82 97.41
N ASN A 314 -17.10 -36.16 97.79
CA ASN A 314 -16.23 -36.65 98.86
C ASN A 314 -16.17 -35.80 100.15
N GLU A 315 -16.91 -34.70 100.25
CA GLU A 315 -17.13 -34.00 101.54
C GLU A 315 -18.47 -34.40 102.15
N GLY A 316 -18.55 -35.68 102.49
CA GLY A 316 -19.44 -36.13 103.53
C GLY A 316 -18.89 -35.72 104.91
N ARG A 317 -19.80 -35.16 105.72
CA ARG A 317 -20.18 -35.82 106.98
C ARG A 317 -19.09 -35.94 108.06
N TYR A 318 -18.81 -34.86 108.80
CA TYR A 318 -18.34 -34.87 110.21
C TYR A 318 -18.52 -33.44 110.76
N GLY A 319 -19.09 -33.10 111.92
CA GLY A 319 -19.82 -33.78 113.00
C GLY A 319 -20.88 -32.78 113.54
N ARG A 320 -21.90 -33.13 114.33
CA ARG A 320 -22.00 -33.98 115.53
C ARG A 320 -21.24 -33.40 116.74
N GLN A 321 -21.81 -32.39 117.39
CA GLN A 321 -22.38 -32.40 118.75
C GLN A 321 -22.69 -30.97 119.21
#